data_AF-A0A834IU11-F1
#
_entry.id   AF-A0A834IU11-F1
#
_cell.length_a   1.000
_cell.length_b   1.000
_cell.length_c   1.000
_cell.angle_alpha   90.00
_cell.angle_beta   90.00
_cell.angle_gamma   90.00
#
_symmetry.space_group_name_H-M   'P 1'
#
loop_
_entity.id
_entity.type
_entity.pdbx_description
1 polymer ?
#
loop_
_entity_poly.entity_id
_entity_poly.type
_entity_poly.pdbx_seq_one_letter_code
_entity_poly.pdbx_strand_id
1 'polypeptide(L)'
;MEGNKLDISCKNNSEPTHSSYKPIPEKDMEEQAVSRPKSLVKTKSNPEVDGADEKMLPEDKPAEIIVNSEKSPQNGDAKLDIMEVKNAFVGLTKEELMKYANDPFWVRLRWFLFITFWLLWAAMLIGAVLIIYAAPKCDPPPPRTWWQKGPLTKMQDIKMEIVKNLDENVQGVIIPWPVDNYEPIDEKSGVVEAINAVKKKGANVIIELQPAISNVWFNKSENKDPAFIDYYIWRAGTNQVGSLMAPPNNWVSQKNVSSWKYSEIRKEYYYSPFDKPHLNFRNREVVQEFTNVINKFLTLNVSGISLLNAEFLFIDSNFENEDTINLHTTVGHTQYAFYKHTKTENLPEVGELLKQWRSVIRNSTENGPLMVSNEVNSIESYKVNDSLVIDLPLKSNVFSKPTFIVSEAGNTLNYTFNIDNIEWPLWEAKSEVIPKDALNILTYLLPGAPLINVDEKIDPLLLKIRDSPSIMRGICGVYSLVNETVLAFFRVTPGSPGIFVALNPGNEVSTINIPKEIPPLAKLEEVTVRYYSKNYNETEFLDIGVKQKATAVPVSPKSAVVLEYVPKREE
;
A
#
# COMPACT_ATOMS: atom_id res chain seq x y z
N MET A 1 -32.71 -8.57 62.25
CA MET A 1 -33.51 -9.57 61.52
C MET A 1 -32.99 -9.54 60.09
N GLU A 2 -31.82 -10.15 59.93
CA GLU A 2 -31.59 -11.40 59.16
C GLU A 2 -31.43 -11.08 57.67
N GLY A 3 -30.27 -11.14 57.02
CA GLY A 3 -28.96 -11.72 57.38
C GLY A 3 -28.64 -12.89 56.44
N ASN A 4 -27.55 -12.77 55.68
CA ASN A 4 -26.66 -13.79 55.07
C ASN A 4 -26.03 -13.15 53.81
N LYS A 5 -24.80 -12.65 53.73
CA LYS A 5 -23.46 -13.01 54.28
C LYS A 5 -22.94 -14.37 53.81
N LEU A 6 -21.98 -14.35 52.88
CA LEU A 6 -20.97 -15.39 52.58
C LEU A 6 -19.78 -14.65 51.93
N ASP A 7 -18.73 -14.30 52.67
CA ASP A 7 -17.54 -15.06 53.12
C ASP A 7 -16.41 -15.21 52.09
N ILE A 8 -15.24 -14.77 52.53
CA ILE A 8 -13.94 -14.67 51.86
C ILE A 8 -13.12 -15.93 52.21
N SER A 9 -12.40 -16.54 51.27
CA SER A 9 -11.02 -17.02 51.48
C SER A 9 -10.42 -17.69 50.23
N CYS A 10 -9.21 -17.24 49.86
CA CYS A 10 -8.30 -17.85 48.88
C CYS A 10 -7.57 -19.09 49.45
N LYS A 11 -7.28 -20.10 48.61
CA LYS A 11 -5.92 -20.54 48.19
C LYS A 11 -5.87 -21.95 47.55
N ASN A 12 -5.20 -21.99 46.39
CA ASN A 12 -4.19 -22.96 45.88
C ASN A 12 -4.54 -24.45 45.65
N ASN A 13 -4.51 -24.92 44.38
CA ASN A 13 -3.33 -25.56 43.75
C ASN A 13 -3.61 -26.22 42.36
N SER A 14 -2.63 -26.04 41.45
CA SER A 14 -2.08 -26.94 40.39
C SER A 14 -2.92 -27.44 39.19
N GLU A 15 -2.63 -26.86 38.00
CA GLU A 15 -2.40 -27.36 36.60
C GLU A 15 -2.83 -28.78 36.13
N PRO A 16 -2.85 -29.08 34.79
CA PRO A 16 -3.13 -28.27 33.59
C PRO A 16 -4.11 -28.94 32.58
N THR A 17 -4.76 -28.18 31.69
CA THR A 17 -5.61 -28.72 30.61
C THR A 17 -4.88 -28.80 29.26
N HIS A 18 -4.78 -30.02 28.73
CA HIS A 18 -4.24 -30.38 27.42
C HIS A 18 -5.01 -29.77 26.22
N SER A 19 -4.27 -29.36 25.19
CA SER A 19 -4.77 -28.97 23.87
C SER A 19 -5.11 -30.19 22.99
N SER A 20 -6.28 -30.18 22.36
CA SER A 20 -6.76 -31.23 21.44
C SER A 20 -6.42 -30.90 19.98
N TYR A 21 -5.62 -31.75 19.33
CA TYR A 21 -5.40 -31.76 17.87
C TYR A 21 -6.16 -32.95 17.24
N LYS A 22 -6.83 -32.75 16.10
CA LYS A 22 -7.54 -33.80 15.35
C LYS A 22 -6.66 -34.33 14.19
N PRO A 23 -6.48 -35.64 14.02
CA PRO A 23 -5.75 -36.23 12.90
C PRO A 23 -6.62 -36.42 11.64
N ILE A 24 -5.97 -36.42 10.47
CA ILE A 24 -6.54 -36.68 9.14
C ILE A 24 -6.57 -38.21 8.88
N PRO A 25 -7.58 -38.79 8.20
CA PRO A 25 -7.72 -40.24 8.09
C PRO A 25 -6.87 -40.88 6.97
N GLU A 26 -6.28 -42.04 7.26
CA GLU A 26 -5.69 -42.99 6.31
C GLU A 26 -6.77 -43.92 5.71
N LYS A 27 -6.90 -43.88 4.39
CA LYS A 27 -7.50 -44.87 3.48
C LYS A 27 -6.92 -44.51 2.10
N ASP A 28 -6.28 -45.36 1.31
CA ASP A 28 -6.46 -46.79 1.11
C ASP A 28 -5.10 -47.44 0.74
N MET A 29 -4.82 -48.60 1.33
CA MET A 29 -3.77 -49.54 0.88
C MET A 29 -4.45 -50.81 0.36
N GLU A 30 -3.90 -51.33 -0.74
CA GLU A 30 -4.02 -52.71 -1.30
C GLU A 30 -5.21 -53.07 -2.20
N GLU A 31 -4.95 -53.09 -3.52
CA GLU A 31 -5.06 -54.23 -4.47
C GLU A 31 -4.89 -53.63 -5.91
N GLN A 32 -4.10 -54.10 -6.87
CA GLN A 32 -3.63 -55.43 -7.27
C GLN A 32 -2.28 -55.35 -7.99
N ALA A 33 -1.49 -56.44 -7.88
CA ALA A 33 -0.27 -56.69 -8.64
C ALA A 33 -0.56 -57.46 -9.96
N VAL A 34 0.51 -57.62 -10.77
CA VAL A 34 0.66 -58.40 -12.03
C VAL A 34 0.42 -57.54 -13.29
N SER A 35 1.40 -57.23 -14.15
CA SER A 35 2.34 -58.10 -14.86
C SER A 35 3.64 -57.42 -15.32
N ARG A 36 4.78 -58.14 -15.23
CA ARG A 36 6.09 -57.85 -15.87
C ARG A 36 6.08 -58.24 -17.37
N PRO A 37 6.96 -57.64 -18.21
CA PRO A 37 8.22 -58.33 -18.53
C PRO A 37 9.48 -57.43 -18.45
N LYS A 38 10.63 -58.11 -18.34
CA LYS A 38 11.99 -57.61 -18.11
C LYS A 38 12.65 -57.04 -19.38
N SER A 39 13.47 -56.01 -19.23
CA SER A 39 14.74 -55.87 -19.97
C SER A 39 15.71 -54.98 -19.18
N LEU A 40 16.97 -55.42 -19.10
CA LEU A 40 18.10 -54.81 -18.41
C LEU A 40 18.56 -53.53 -19.12
N VAL A 41 19.10 -52.56 -18.35
CA VAL A 41 20.42 -51.93 -18.53
C VAL A 41 20.63 -50.89 -17.42
N LYS A 42 21.78 -50.99 -16.73
CA LYS A 42 22.30 -50.04 -15.73
C LYS A 42 22.62 -48.69 -16.40
N THR A 43 22.47 -47.56 -15.70
CA THR A 43 23.55 -46.59 -15.41
C THR A 43 23.08 -45.54 -14.38
N LYS A 44 24.05 -45.10 -13.58
CA LYS A 44 24.09 -44.28 -12.35
C LYS A 44 23.21 -43.02 -12.29
N SER A 45 22.69 -42.78 -11.08
CA SER A 45 22.19 -41.50 -10.58
C SER A 45 23.13 -40.95 -9.49
N ASN A 46 23.45 -39.64 -9.56
CA ASN A 46 23.79 -38.79 -8.41
C ASN A 46 22.49 -38.04 -8.00
N PRO A 47 22.33 -37.68 -6.71
CA PRO A 47 22.66 -36.30 -6.33
C PRO A 47 23.28 -36.14 -4.93
N GLU A 48 23.90 -34.97 -4.74
CA GLU A 48 24.36 -34.40 -3.47
C GLU A 48 23.21 -34.17 -2.46
N VAL A 49 23.51 -34.23 -1.16
CA VAL A 49 23.53 -33.07 -0.23
C VAL A 49 23.65 -33.60 1.21
N ASP A 50 24.78 -33.24 1.82
CA ASP A 50 24.96 -32.62 3.14
C ASP A 50 24.39 -33.30 4.39
N GLY A 51 25.31 -33.90 5.14
CA GLY A 51 25.11 -34.44 6.48
C GLY A 51 26.47 -34.78 7.07
N ALA A 52 26.98 -33.88 7.92
CA ALA A 52 28.22 -34.07 8.65
C ALA A 52 28.03 -35.14 9.74
N ASP A 53 28.34 -36.39 9.41
CA ASP A 53 28.51 -37.48 10.37
C ASP A 53 29.93 -38.06 10.23
N GLU A 54 30.84 -37.60 11.06
CA GLU A 54 32.16 -38.23 11.24
C GLU A 54 31.98 -39.58 11.95
N LYS A 55 31.97 -40.66 11.17
CA LYS A 55 32.20 -42.02 11.69
C LYS A 55 33.69 -42.25 11.90
N MET A 56 34.06 -42.57 13.13
CA MET A 56 35.40 -42.99 13.53
C MET A 56 35.90 -44.19 12.72
N LEU A 57 37.16 -44.13 12.27
CA LEU A 57 37.90 -45.27 11.70
C LEU A 57 38.41 -46.20 12.82
N PRO A 58 38.36 -47.54 12.65
CA PRO A 58 39.01 -48.49 13.54
C PRO A 58 40.52 -48.66 13.23
N GLU A 59 41.30 -48.94 14.29
CA GLU A 59 42.77 -49.10 14.29
C GLU A 59 43.31 -50.34 13.53
N ASP A 60 44.43 -50.11 12.83
CA ASP A 60 45.63 -50.91 12.53
C ASP A 60 45.64 -52.45 12.50
N LYS A 61 46.07 -52.99 11.34
CA LYS A 61 46.90 -54.22 11.20
C LYS A 61 47.94 -54.07 10.06
N PRO A 62 49.13 -54.69 10.16
CA PRO A 62 50.33 -54.29 9.42
C PRO A 62 50.41 -54.87 7.99
N ALA A 63 51.04 -54.13 7.08
CA ALA A 63 51.29 -54.55 5.70
C ALA A 63 52.60 -55.35 5.57
N GLU A 64 52.50 -56.50 4.91
CA GLU A 64 53.58 -57.40 4.48
C GLU A 64 54.26 -56.85 3.21
N ILE A 65 55.61 -56.86 3.17
CA ILE A 65 56.40 -56.47 2.00
C ILE A 65 56.74 -57.73 1.18
N ILE A 66 56.27 -57.78 -0.07
CA ILE A 66 56.68 -58.80 -1.04
C ILE A 66 57.76 -58.20 -1.95
N VAL A 67 58.95 -58.81 -1.92
CA VAL A 67 60.10 -58.49 -2.77
C VAL A 67 60.01 -59.33 -4.04
N ASN A 68 59.95 -58.68 -5.21
CA ASN A 68 60.19 -59.34 -6.50
C ASN A 68 61.56 -58.93 -7.06
N SER A 69 62.37 -59.94 -7.34
CA SER A 69 63.70 -59.86 -7.95
C SER A 69 63.59 -60.06 -9.45
N GLU A 70 64.16 -59.15 -10.24
CA GLU A 70 64.67 -59.47 -11.58
C GLU A 70 66.08 -58.88 -11.77
N LYS A 71 66.99 -59.69 -12.33
CA LYS A 71 68.38 -59.37 -12.65
C LYS A 71 68.54 -59.10 -14.15
N SER A 72 69.38 -58.12 -14.52
CA SER A 72 70.56 -58.25 -15.43
C SER A 72 71.12 -56.84 -15.81
N PRO A 73 72.28 -56.68 -16.48
CA PRO A 73 73.62 -56.74 -15.87
C PRO A 73 74.54 -55.49 -16.11
N GLN A 74 75.56 -55.37 -15.23
CA GLN A 74 76.93 -54.83 -15.39
C GLN A 74 77.24 -53.36 -15.82
N ASN A 75 78.00 -52.69 -14.91
CA ASN A 75 79.10 -51.69 -15.02
C ASN A 75 78.99 -50.53 -16.03
N GLY A 76 79.25 -49.25 -15.72
CA GLY A 76 79.89 -48.62 -14.57
C GLY A 76 80.77 -47.45 -15.06
N ASP A 77 80.31 -46.21 -14.86
CA ASP A 77 81.07 -44.97 -14.53
C ASP A 77 80.42 -43.70 -15.10
N ALA A 78 79.74 -42.96 -14.21
CA ALA A 78 79.81 -41.49 -14.09
C ALA A 78 78.91 -41.06 -12.93
N LYS A 79 79.53 -40.47 -11.91
CA LYS A 79 78.87 -39.90 -10.73
C LYS A 79 78.03 -38.68 -11.16
N LEU A 80 76.71 -38.76 -11.03
CA LEU A 80 75.81 -37.61 -11.09
C LEU A 80 74.95 -37.63 -9.82
N ASP A 81 75.32 -36.77 -8.88
CA ASP A 81 74.53 -36.48 -7.68
C ASP A 81 73.22 -35.81 -8.10
N ILE A 82 72.11 -36.52 -7.95
CA ILE A 82 70.78 -35.90 -7.84
C ILE A 82 70.34 -36.11 -6.40
N MET A 83 70.33 -35.01 -5.65
CA MET A 83 69.84 -34.94 -4.28
C MET A 83 68.40 -35.47 -4.22
N GLU A 84 68.22 -36.66 -3.66
CA GLU A 84 66.94 -37.04 -3.05
C GLU A 84 66.79 -36.22 -1.76
N VAL A 85 65.95 -35.19 -1.83
CA VAL A 85 65.41 -34.54 -0.64
C VAL A 85 64.54 -35.56 0.08
N LYS A 86 65.14 -36.32 1.02
CA LYS A 86 64.38 -37.00 2.05
C LYS A 86 63.63 -35.93 2.83
N ASN A 87 62.30 -35.90 2.69
CA ASN A 87 61.44 -35.24 3.66
C ASN A 87 61.79 -35.84 5.03
N ALA A 88 62.49 -35.08 5.85
CA ALA A 88 62.75 -35.44 7.23
C ALA A 88 61.39 -35.61 7.91
N PHE A 89 61.07 -36.83 8.35
CA PHE A 89 59.92 -37.07 9.21
C PHE A 89 60.19 -36.37 10.54
N VAL A 90 59.60 -35.19 10.73
CA VAL A 90 59.68 -34.38 11.95
C VAL A 90 58.61 -34.85 12.95
N GLY A 91 58.65 -36.13 13.32
CA GLY A 91 57.71 -36.72 14.27
C GLY A 91 58.41 -37.72 15.18
N LEU A 92 58.10 -37.67 16.47
CA LEU A 92 58.48 -38.75 17.39
C LEU A 92 57.64 -39.99 17.07
N THR A 93 58.25 -41.17 17.14
CA THR A 93 57.51 -42.44 17.08
C THR A 93 56.60 -42.60 18.31
N LYS A 94 55.55 -43.44 18.24
CA LYS A 94 54.59 -43.64 19.34
C LYS A 94 55.29 -43.97 20.67
N GLU A 95 56.34 -44.78 20.61
CA GLU A 95 57.12 -45.23 21.76
C GLU A 95 57.93 -44.08 22.39
N GLU A 96 58.54 -43.23 21.58
CA GLU A 96 59.29 -42.06 22.03
C GLU A 96 58.37 -40.95 22.55
N LEU A 97 57.19 -40.78 21.94
CA LEU A 97 56.18 -39.81 22.36
C LEU A 97 55.58 -40.19 23.71
N MET A 98 55.25 -41.46 23.93
CA MET A 98 54.66 -41.94 25.19
C MET A 98 55.56 -41.73 26.41
N LYS A 99 56.88 -41.62 26.20
CA LYS A 99 57.85 -41.27 27.25
C LYS A 99 57.65 -39.85 27.79
N TYR A 100 57.27 -38.91 26.93
CA TYR A 100 57.08 -37.49 27.29
C TYR A 100 55.60 -37.08 27.40
N ALA A 101 54.67 -37.85 26.84
CA ALA A 101 53.23 -37.56 26.83
C ALA A 101 52.58 -37.57 28.22
N ASN A 102 53.18 -38.30 29.18
CA ASN A 102 52.71 -38.42 30.55
C ASN A 102 53.45 -37.49 31.53
N ASP A 103 54.29 -36.58 31.03
CA ASP A 103 54.92 -35.56 31.87
C ASP A 103 53.83 -34.72 32.58
N PRO A 104 53.95 -34.49 33.91
CA PRO A 104 53.02 -33.65 34.66
C PRO A 104 52.69 -32.31 34.00
N PHE A 105 53.64 -31.68 33.29
CA PHE A 105 53.40 -30.44 32.57
C PHE A 105 52.43 -30.61 31.39
N TRP A 106 52.68 -31.57 30.49
CA TRP A 106 51.88 -31.81 29.29
C TRP A 106 50.48 -32.35 29.61
N VAL A 107 50.36 -33.15 30.67
CA VAL A 107 49.06 -33.64 31.16
C VAL A 107 48.23 -32.47 31.69
N ARG A 108 48.82 -31.57 32.50
CA ARG A 108 48.13 -30.38 33.00
C ARG A 108 47.73 -29.43 31.88
N LEU A 109 48.61 -29.21 30.90
CA LEU A 109 48.33 -28.35 29.75
C LEU A 109 47.20 -28.93 28.88
N ARG A 110 47.19 -30.24 28.63
CA ARG A 110 46.11 -30.90 27.88
C ARG A 110 44.77 -30.77 28.59
N TRP A 111 44.74 -31.03 29.89
CA TRP A 111 43.51 -30.84 30.70
C TRP A 111 43.07 -29.38 30.76
N PHE A 112 44.01 -28.44 30.88
CA PHE A 112 43.72 -27.02 30.83
C PHE A 112 43.09 -26.61 29.50
N LEU A 113 43.68 -27.01 28.36
CA LEU A 113 43.16 -26.73 27.02
C LEU A 113 41.81 -27.41 26.77
N PHE A 114 41.64 -28.64 27.25
CA PHE A 114 40.37 -29.37 27.11
C PHE A 114 39.25 -28.70 27.91
N ILE A 115 39.51 -28.33 29.17
CA ILE A 115 38.52 -27.63 30.00
C ILE A 115 38.20 -26.25 29.44
N THR A 116 39.21 -25.47 29.02
CA THR A 116 38.99 -24.14 28.42
C THR A 116 38.22 -24.21 27.10
N PHE A 117 38.46 -25.22 26.26
CA PHE A 117 37.66 -25.46 25.05
C PHE A 117 36.17 -25.66 25.39
N TRP A 118 35.85 -26.55 26.32
CA TRP A 118 34.46 -26.80 26.71
C TRP A 118 33.80 -25.60 27.39
N LEU A 119 34.55 -24.82 28.18
CA LEU A 119 34.05 -23.58 28.77
C LEU A 119 33.76 -22.52 27.71
N LEU A 120 34.65 -22.33 26.73
CA LEU A 120 34.42 -21.39 25.62
C LEU A 120 33.25 -21.83 24.75
N TRP A 121 33.14 -23.14 24.46
CA TRP A 121 32.03 -23.70 23.72
C TRP A 121 30.70 -23.46 24.44
N ALA A 122 30.64 -23.75 25.75
CA ALA A 122 29.45 -23.50 26.56
C ALA A 122 29.12 -22.00 26.65
N ALA A 123 30.13 -21.14 26.79
CA ALA A 123 29.94 -19.69 26.81
C ALA A 123 29.39 -19.16 25.48
N MET A 124 29.88 -19.67 24.36
CA MET A 124 29.37 -19.34 23.02
C MET A 124 27.92 -19.79 22.84
N LEU A 125 27.57 -21.00 23.30
CA LEU A 125 26.20 -21.53 23.24
C LEU A 125 25.24 -20.68 24.10
N ILE A 126 25.62 -20.37 25.34
CA ILE A 126 24.84 -19.52 26.24
C ILE A 126 24.69 -18.12 25.62
N GLY A 127 25.76 -17.56 25.05
CA GLY A 127 25.72 -16.28 24.33
C GLY A 127 24.73 -16.30 23.18
N ALA A 128 24.72 -17.34 22.34
CA ALA A 128 23.77 -17.50 21.24
C ALA A 128 22.32 -17.57 21.74
N VAL A 129 22.05 -18.35 22.79
CA VAL A 129 20.70 -18.46 23.39
C VAL A 129 20.26 -17.13 23.99
N LEU A 130 21.16 -16.41 24.67
CA LEU A 130 20.86 -15.09 25.24
C LEU A 130 20.56 -14.05 24.15
N ILE A 131 21.27 -14.07 23.03
CA ILE A 131 20.98 -13.21 21.88
C ILE A 131 19.59 -13.53 21.33
N ILE A 132 19.24 -14.80 21.16
CA ILE A 132 17.90 -15.20 20.65
C ILE A 132 16.80 -14.78 21.63
N TYR A 133 17.01 -14.93 22.94
CA TYR A 133 16.04 -14.55 23.96
C TYR A 133 15.88 -13.04 24.10
N ALA A 134 16.98 -12.28 24.02
CA ALA A 134 16.98 -10.84 24.17
C ALA A 134 16.65 -10.08 22.88
N ALA A 135 16.78 -10.72 21.71
CA ALA A 135 16.39 -10.14 20.44
C ALA A 135 14.86 -9.99 20.42
N PRO A 136 14.33 -8.75 20.40
CA PRO A 136 12.89 -8.56 20.24
C PRO A 136 12.46 -9.20 18.92
N LYS A 137 11.33 -9.90 18.93
CA LYS A 137 10.69 -10.29 17.68
C LYS A 137 10.41 -8.99 16.92
N CYS A 138 11.03 -8.80 15.76
CA CYS A 138 10.63 -7.71 14.87
C CYS A 138 9.19 -8.02 14.47
N ASP A 139 8.23 -7.34 15.10
CA ASP A 139 6.85 -7.45 14.67
C ASP A 139 6.82 -7.05 13.19
N PRO A 140 6.34 -7.93 12.30
CA PRO A 140 6.23 -7.57 10.91
C PRO A 140 5.33 -6.33 10.87
N PRO A 141 5.76 -5.24 10.21
CA PRO A 141 4.95 -4.03 10.10
C PRO A 141 3.53 -4.41 9.63
N PRO A 142 2.50 -3.69 10.09
CA PRO A 142 1.11 -4.08 9.85
C PRO A 142 0.87 -4.31 8.35
N PRO A 143 0.13 -5.37 7.98
CA PRO A 143 -0.16 -5.64 6.59
C PRO A 143 -0.97 -4.48 6.02
N ARG A 144 -0.61 -4.05 4.81
CA ARG A 144 -1.35 -3.03 4.07
C ARG A 144 -2.72 -3.59 3.68
N THR A 145 -3.74 -2.74 3.75
CA THR A 145 -5.11 -3.09 3.34
C THR A 145 -5.17 -3.32 1.84
N TRP A 146 -6.20 -4.03 1.35
CA TRP A 146 -6.33 -4.36 -0.08
C TRP A 146 -6.32 -3.11 -0.98
N TRP A 147 -6.93 -2.02 -0.53
CA TRP A 147 -7.02 -0.75 -1.27
C TRP A 147 -5.71 0.05 -1.26
N GLN A 148 -4.73 -0.34 -0.44
CA GLN A 148 -3.37 0.24 -0.46
C GLN A 148 -2.44 -0.53 -1.40
N LYS A 149 -2.71 -1.81 -1.69
CA LYS A 149 -1.79 -2.68 -2.42
C LYS A 149 -1.63 -2.30 -3.89
N GLY A 150 -2.69 -1.85 -4.55
CA GLY A 150 -2.66 -1.69 -6.00
C GLY A 150 -3.69 -0.70 -6.54
N PRO A 151 -3.89 -0.72 -7.86
CA PRO A 151 -4.75 0.24 -8.54
C PRO A 151 -6.22 0.00 -8.23
N LEU A 152 -6.96 1.11 -8.21
CA LEU A 152 -8.41 1.14 -8.23
C LEU A 152 -8.87 1.63 -9.60
N THR A 153 -10.10 1.30 -9.99
CA THR A 153 -10.71 1.87 -11.19
C THR A 153 -12.12 2.34 -10.89
N LYS A 154 -12.62 3.30 -11.66
CA LYS A 154 -13.99 3.81 -11.56
C LYS A 154 -14.77 3.49 -12.83
N MET A 155 -15.93 2.86 -12.67
CA MET A 155 -16.86 2.63 -13.77
C MET A 155 -17.60 3.92 -14.09
N GLN A 156 -17.74 4.23 -15.38
CA GLN A 156 -18.55 5.38 -15.81
C GLN A 156 -20.05 5.05 -15.78
N ASP A 157 -20.40 3.82 -16.16
CA ASP A 157 -21.76 3.28 -16.19
C ASP A 157 -21.79 1.85 -15.65
N ILE A 158 -22.95 1.39 -15.17
CA ILE A 158 -23.17 -0.01 -14.80
C ILE A 158 -23.43 -0.85 -16.06
N LYS A 159 -22.35 -1.21 -16.78
CA LYS A 159 -22.41 -2.08 -17.97
C LYS A 159 -21.53 -3.30 -17.79
N MET A 160 -22.07 -4.49 -18.11
CA MET A 160 -21.35 -5.76 -17.95
C MET A 160 -20.13 -5.91 -18.86
N GLU A 161 -20.09 -5.23 -20.00
CA GLU A 161 -18.92 -5.19 -20.88
C GLU A 161 -17.68 -4.59 -20.20
N ILE A 162 -17.89 -3.55 -19.38
CA ILE A 162 -16.85 -2.89 -18.60
C ILE A 162 -16.22 -3.91 -17.62
N VAL A 163 -17.06 -4.68 -16.93
CA VAL A 163 -16.59 -5.70 -15.98
C VAL A 163 -15.82 -6.82 -16.69
N LYS A 164 -16.22 -7.21 -17.91
CA LYS A 164 -15.52 -8.25 -18.68
C LYS A 164 -14.08 -7.84 -19.04
N ASN A 165 -13.89 -6.58 -19.42
CA ASN A 165 -12.59 -6.04 -19.84
C ASN A 165 -11.65 -5.72 -18.68
N LEU A 166 -12.17 -5.71 -17.45
CA LEU A 166 -11.41 -5.45 -16.22
C LEU A 166 -10.18 -6.36 -16.11
N ASP A 167 -9.02 -5.75 -15.88
CA ASP A 167 -7.76 -6.44 -15.62
C ASP A 167 -7.79 -7.17 -14.26
N GLU A 168 -7.16 -8.35 -14.20
CA GLU A 168 -7.17 -9.21 -13.01
C GLU A 168 -6.34 -8.63 -11.86
N ASN A 169 -5.45 -7.68 -12.12
CA ASN A 169 -4.60 -7.07 -11.10
C ASN A 169 -5.25 -5.85 -10.40
N VAL A 170 -6.44 -5.43 -10.84
CA VAL A 170 -7.19 -4.34 -10.19
C VAL A 170 -7.65 -4.78 -8.80
N GLN A 171 -7.30 -4.01 -7.78
CA GLN A 171 -7.60 -4.36 -6.38
C GLN A 171 -9.03 -3.98 -5.98
N GLY A 172 -9.59 -2.95 -6.61
CA GLY A 172 -10.99 -2.60 -6.41
C GLY A 172 -11.60 -1.71 -7.49
N VAL A 173 -12.92 -1.76 -7.56
CA VAL A 173 -13.73 -1.07 -8.56
C VAL A 173 -14.74 -0.17 -7.85
N ILE A 174 -14.73 1.11 -8.19
CA ILE A 174 -15.72 2.10 -7.76
C ILE A 174 -16.89 2.06 -8.75
N ILE A 175 -18.08 1.72 -8.25
CA ILE A 175 -19.31 1.63 -9.03
C ILE A 175 -20.23 2.79 -8.61
N PRO A 176 -20.58 3.72 -9.52
CA PRO A 176 -21.54 4.77 -9.21
C PRO A 176 -22.96 4.21 -9.10
N TRP A 177 -23.69 4.63 -8.06
CA TRP A 177 -25.13 4.38 -7.97
C TRP A 177 -25.90 5.50 -8.70
N PRO A 178 -26.60 5.20 -9.81
CA PRO A 178 -27.08 6.25 -10.71
C PRO A 178 -28.45 6.82 -10.32
N VAL A 179 -29.16 6.20 -9.37
CA VAL A 179 -30.50 6.61 -8.94
C VAL A 179 -30.46 7.22 -7.54
N ASP A 180 -31.60 7.71 -7.08
CA ASP A 180 -31.73 8.25 -5.73
C ASP A 180 -31.35 7.18 -4.69
N ASN A 181 -30.41 7.52 -3.80
CA ASN A 181 -29.87 6.59 -2.81
C ASN A 181 -30.93 5.95 -1.90
N TYR A 182 -32.06 6.65 -1.71
CA TYR A 182 -33.11 6.26 -0.77
C TYR A 182 -34.22 5.44 -1.45
N GLU A 183 -34.17 5.29 -2.77
CA GLU A 183 -35.04 4.35 -3.50
C GLU A 183 -34.65 2.90 -3.19
N PRO A 184 -35.61 1.95 -3.29
CA PRO A 184 -35.30 0.53 -3.18
C PRO A 184 -34.28 0.10 -4.24
N ILE A 185 -33.35 -0.79 -3.86
CA ILE A 185 -32.40 -1.39 -4.81
C ILE A 185 -33.18 -2.32 -5.73
N ASP A 186 -33.35 -1.93 -6.99
CA ASP A 186 -34.00 -2.75 -8.02
C ASP A 186 -32.95 -3.67 -8.68
N GLU A 187 -33.26 -4.96 -8.82
CA GLU A 187 -32.46 -5.93 -9.55
C GLU A 187 -32.23 -5.50 -11.01
N LYS A 188 -33.18 -4.77 -11.62
CA LYS A 188 -33.06 -4.27 -13.00
C LYS A 188 -32.00 -3.20 -13.18
N SER A 189 -31.51 -2.58 -12.10
CA SER A 189 -30.40 -1.62 -12.16
C SER A 189 -29.09 -2.26 -12.64
N GLY A 190 -28.98 -3.60 -12.60
CA GLY A 190 -27.77 -4.32 -12.94
C GLY A 190 -26.65 -4.20 -11.90
N VAL A 191 -26.84 -3.41 -10.83
CA VAL A 191 -25.80 -3.18 -9.81
C VAL A 191 -25.42 -4.46 -9.09
N VAL A 192 -26.40 -5.29 -8.73
CA VAL A 192 -26.17 -6.55 -8.03
C VAL A 192 -25.41 -7.53 -8.92
N GLU A 193 -25.74 -7.58 -10.21
CA GLU A 193 -25.02 -8.39 -11.19
C GLU A 193 -23.57 -7.90 -11.33
N ALA A 194 -23.37 -6.59 -11.46
CA ALA A 194 -22.05 -5.99 -11.59
C ALA A 194 -21.19 -6.24 -10.34
N ILE A 195 -21.73 -6.05 -9.13
CA ILE A 195 -21.04 -6.34 -7.86
C ILE A 195 -20.56 -7.79 -7.84
N ASN A 196 -21.47 -8.74 -8.12
CA ASN A 196 -21.14 -10.16 -8.12
C ASN A 196 -20.09 -10.51 -9.19
N ALA A 197 -20.17 -9.90 -10.37
CA ALA A 197 -19.23 -10.15 -11.46
C ALA A 197 -17.82 -9.61 -11.17
N VAL A 198 -17.71 -8.41 -10.57
CA VAL A 198 -16.42 -7.86 -10.13
C VAL A 198 -15.81 -8.75 -9.03
N LYS A 199 -16.61 -9.16 -8.05
CA LYS A 199 -16.17 -10.06 -6.97
C LYS A 199 -15.70 -11.41 -7.49
N LYS A 200 -16.35 -11.97 -8.51
CA LYS A 200 -15.91 -13.21 -9.18
C LYS A 200 -14.54 -13.08 -9.86
N LYS A 201 -14.14 -11.87 -10.26
CA LYS A 201 -12.79 -11.58 -10.77
C LYS A 201 -11.74 -11.35 -9.67
N GLY A 202 -12.11 -11.45 -8.39
CA GLY A 202 -11.20 -11.28 -7.27
C GLY A 202 -10.99 -9.82 -6.82
N ALA A 203 -11.65 -8.86 -7.47
CA ALA A 203 -11.57 -7.45 -7.11
C ALA A 203 -12.61 -7.06 -6.04
N ASN A 204 -12.27 -6.08 -5.21
CA ASN A 204 -13.19 -5.50 -4.25
C ASN A 204 -14.12 -4.48 -4.91
N VAL A 205 -15.26 -4.20 -4.28
CA VAL A 205 -16.23 -3.23 -4.79
C VAL A 205 -16.37 -2.08 -3.80
N ILE A 206 -16.32 -0.85 -4.29
CA ILE A 206 -16.68 0.36 -3.57
C ILE A 206 -17.92 0.92 -4.27
N ILE A 207 -19.00 1.19 -3.54
CA ILE A 207 -20.17 1.85 -4.13
C ILE A 207 -20.08 3.35 -3.88
N GLU A 208 -20.28 4.15 -4.93
CA GLU A 208 -20.35 5.62 -4.83
C GLU A 208 -21.80 6.07 -4.67
N LEU A 209 -22.06 6.84 -3.61
CA LEU A 209 -23.37 7.28 -3.16
C LEU A 209 -23.41 8.81 -3.03
N GLN A 210 -24.52 9.44 -3.40
CA GLN A 210 -24.76 10.88 -3.19
C GLN A 210 -25.76 11.19 -2.04
N PRO A 211 -25.30 11.35 -0.78
CA PRO A 211 -26.18 11.44 0.40
C PRO A 211 -27.12 12.65 0.41
N ALA A 212 -26.62 13.80 -0.06
CA ALA A 212 -27.18 15.12 0.22
C ALA A 212 -28.55 15.43 -0.42
N ILE A 213 -28.95 14.69 -1.46
CA ILE A 213 -30.09 15.03 -2.30
C ILE A 213 -31.05 13.85 -2.44
N SER A 214 -32.36 14.12 -2.36
CA SER A 214 -33.38 13.08 -2.61
C SER A 214 -34.76 13.66 -2.90
N ASN A 215 -35.55 13.03 -3.75
CA ASN A 215 -36.96 13.42 -3.96
C ASN A 215 -37.96 12.57 -3.16
N VAL A 216 -37.51 11.49 -2.50
CA VAL A 216 -38.37 10.43 -1.94
C VAL A 216 -39.42 10.96 -0.97
N TRP A 217 -39.07 11.93 -0.13
CA TRP A 217 -39.97 12.48 0.90
C TRP A 217 -40.42 13.91 0.60
N PHE A 218 -40.00 14.48 -0.53
CA PHE A 218 -40.13 15.91 -0.78
C PHE A 218 -41.59 16.36 -0.78
N ASN A 219 -42.47 15.66 -1.51
CA ASN A 219 -43.89 16.00 -1.55
C ASN A 219 -44.54 15.96 -0.15
N LYS A 220 -44.15 15.02 0.70
CA LYS A 220 -44.70 14.94 2.08
C LYS A 220 -44.22 16.10 2.93
N SER A 221 -42.93 16.42 2.83
CA SER A 221 -42.34 17.59 3.49
C SER A 221 -42.97 18.89 2.98
N GLU A 222 -43.13 19.06 1.67
CA GLU A 222 -43.74 20.24 1.05
C GLU A 222 -45.19 20.45 1.54
N ASN A 223 -45.94 19.36 1.74
CA ASN A 223 -47.29 19.39 2.32
C ASN A 223 -47.32 19.48 3.86
N LYS A 224 -46.16 19.70 4.51
CA LYS A 224 -46.00 19.80 5.97
C LYS A 224 -46.48 18.57 6.73
N ASP A 225 -46.30 17.37 6.18
CA ASP A 225 -46.49 16.12 6.92
C ASP A 225 -45.58 16.14 8.17
N PRO A 226 -46.13 15.99 9.40
CA PRO A 226 -45.34 16.09 10.64
C PRO A 226 -44.13 15.15 10.70
N ALA A 227 -44.19 14.00 10.04
CA ALA A 227 -43.07 13.05 10.03
C ALA A 227 -41.90 13.52 9.14
N PHE A 228 -42.17 14.34 8.13
CA PHE A 228 -41.18 14.74 7.12
C PHE A 228 -40.93 16.25 7.08
N ILE A 229 -41.57 17.03 7.96
CA ILE A 229 -41.58 18.49 7.92
C ILE A 229 -40.18 19.12 7.90
N ASP A 230 -39.21 18.49 8.58
CA ASP A 230 -37.82 18.90 8.73
C ASP A 230 -36.82 17.97 8.01
N TYR A 231 -37.28 17.10 7.10
CA TYR A 231 -36.39 16.26 6.28
C TYR A 231 -35.60 17.08 5.26
N TYR A 232 -36.12 18.24 4.86
CA TYR A 232 -35.51 19.16 3.90
C TYR A 232 -35.31 20.53 4.53
N ILE A 233 -34.47 21.32 3.88
CA ILE A 233 -34.10 22.65 4.37
C ILE A 233 -35.07 23.69 3.80
N TRP A 234 -36.01 24.14 4.63
CA TRP A 234 -37.04 25.12 4.29
C TRP A 234 -36.80 26.46 4.99
N ARG A 235 -36.98 27.58 4.27
CA ARG A 235 -36.88 28.93 4.83
C ARG A 235 -37.87 29.88 4.18
N ALA A 236 -38.42 30.79 4.97
CA ALA A 236 -39.18 31.92 4.42
C ALA A 236 -38.24 32.81 3.59
N GLY A 237 -38.77 33.40 2.50
CA GLY A 237 -38.06 34.46 1.80
C GLY A 237 -37.99 35.72 2.65
N THR A 238 -37.11 36.64 2.28
CA THR A 238 -36.89 37.88 3.05
C THR A 238 -37.83 38.99 2.58
N ASN A 239 -37.38 39.81 1.63
CA ASN A 239 -38.06 41.01 1.14
C ASN A 239 -38.79 40.73 -0.18
N GLN A 240 -39.89 41.44 -0.44
CA GLN A 240 -40.48 41.45 -1.79
C GLN A 240 -39.62 42.28 -2.74
N VAL A 241 -39.17 41.68 -3.84
CA VAL A 241 -38.55 42.37 -4.98
C VAL A 241 -39.55 42.31 -6.13
N GLY A 242 -40.32 43.37 -6.31
CA GLY A 242 -41.47 43.35 -7.21
C GLY A 242 -42.60 42.43 -6.69
N SER A 243 -43.10 41.51 -7.51
CA SER A 243 -44.16 40.57 -7.13
C SER A 243 -43.64 39.23 -6.56
N LEU A 244 -42.32 39.05 -6.46
CA LEU A 244 -41.68 37.83 -5.96
C LEU A 244 -40.99 38.11 -4.63
N MET A 245 -41.03 37.15 -3.70
CA MET A 245 -40.13 37.19 -2.55
C MET A 245 -38.68 36.99 -3.05
N ALA A 246 -37.72 37.61 -2.40
CA ALA A 246 -36.31 37.31 -2.59
C ALA A 246 -35.95 36.01 -1.85
N PRO A 247 -34.97 35.24 -2.36
CA PRO A 247 -34.47 34.08 -1.63
C PRO A 247 -33.93 34.48 -0.24
N PRO A 248 -33.81 33.52 0.70
CA PRO A 248 -33.38 33.80 2.07
C PRO A 248 -32.02 34.50 2.18
N ASN A 249 -31.08 34.16 1.29
CA ASN A 249 -29.73 34.71 1.26
C ASN A 249 -29.13 34.64 -0.16
N ASN A 250 -27.87 35.06 -0.30
CA ASN A 250 -27.14 35.17 -1.56
C ASN A 250 -26.52 33.85 -2.07
N TRP A 251 -26.92 32.68 -1.55
CA TRP A 251 -26.30 31.42 -1.95
C TRP A 251 -26.58 31.08 -3.42
N VAL A 252 -25.51 30.80 -4.15
CA VAL A 252 -25.51 30.47 -5.59
C VAL A 252 -25.01 29.03 -5.75
N SER A 253 -25.58 28.31 -6.72
CA SER A 253 -25.18 26.95 -7.07
C SER A 253 -24.07 26.95 -8.12
N GLN A 254 -23.38 25.82 -8.29
CA GLN A 254 -22.36 25.66 -9.34
C GLN A 254 -22.90 25.91 -10.76
N LYS A 255 -24.22 25.86 -10.96
CA LYS A 255 -24.90 26.23 -12.22
C LYS A 255 -25.10 27.74 -12.40
N ASN A 256 -24.53 28.58 -11.53
CA ASN A 256 -24.66 30.05 -11.53
C ASN A 256 -26.12 30.52 -11.45
N VAL A 257 -26.93 29.80 -10.67
CA VAL A 257 -28.31 30.16 -10.33
C VAL A 257 -28.49 30.09 -8.82
N SER A 258 -29.50 30.77 -8.26
CA SER A 258 -29.79 30.69 -6.83
C SER A 258 -29.92 29.24 -6.37
N SER A 259 -29.31 28.91 -5.24
CA SER A 259 -29.47 27.59 -4.61
C SER A 259 -30.82 27.42 -3.92
N TRP A 260 -31.70 28.44 -3.98
CA TRP A 260 -33.03 28.41 -3.40
C TRP A 260 -34.11 28.36 -4.47
N LYS A 261 -35.09 27.49 -4.26
CA LYS A 261 -36.28 27.38 -5.11
C LYS A 261 -37.53 27.63 -4.28
N TYR A 262 -38.47 28.40 -4.81
CA TYR A 262 -39.72 28.70 -4.12
C TYR A 262 -40.73 27.58 -4.33
N SER A 263 -41.40 27.14 -3.26
CA SER A 263 -42.54 26.23 -3.32
C SER A 263 -43.85 27.00 -3.28
N GLU A 264 -44.66 26.84 -4.33
CA GLU A 264 -46.00 27.40 -4.36
C GLU A 264 -46.98 26.69 -3.40
N ILE A 265 -46.66 25.48 -2.96
CA ILE A 265 -47.50 24.70 -2.04
C ILE A 265 -47.18 25.10 -0.60
N ARG A 266 -45.90 25.08 -0.24
CA ARG A 266 -45.45 25.35 1.14
C ARG A 266 -45.35 26.85 1.46
N LYS A 267 -45.29 27.70 0.43
CA LYS A 267 -45.06 29.16 0.50
C LYS A 267 -43.74 29.53 1.18
N GLU A 268 -42.73 28.69 0.96
CA GLU A 268 -41.37 28.81 1.50
C GLU A 268 -40.35 28.45 0.40
N TYR A 269 -39.10 28.87 0.57
CA TYR A 269 -37.99 28.40 -0.23
C TYR A 269 -37.41 27.09 0.32
N TYR A 270 -36.99 26.20 -0.57
CA TYR A 270 -36.16 25.04 -0.23
C TYR A 270 -34.77 25.15 -0.86
N TYR A 271 -33.76 24.64 -0.15
CA TYR A 271 -32.38 24.58 -0.63
C TYR A 271 -32.21 23.45 -1.65
N SER A 272 -31.60 23.75 -2.80
CA SER A 272 -31.49 22.88 -3.97
C SER A 272 -30.22 23.20 -4.81
N PRO A 273 -29.01 23.05 -4.24
CA PRO A 273 -27.75 23.41 -4.92
C PRO A 273 -27.45 22.55 -6.15
N PHE A 274 -28.04 21.36 -6.25
CA PHE A 274 -27.86 20.42 -7.37
C PHE A 274 -29.14 20.21 -8.18
N ASP A 275 -30.04 21.21 -8.19
CA ASP A 275 -31.34 21.14 -8.88
C ASP A 275 -32.32 20.08 -8.31
N LYS A 276 -31.92 19.41 -7.22
CA LYS A 276 -32.72 18.50 -6.39
C LYS A 276 -32.75 19.03 -4.95
N PRO A 277 -33.85 18.81 -4.21
CA PRO A 277 -33.99 19.30 -2.85
C PRO A 277 -32.98 18.60 -1.93
N HIS A 278 -32.34 19.41 -1.09
CA HIS A 278 -31.26 18.99 -0.19
C HIS A 278 -31.83 18.52 1.16
N LEU A 279 -31.33 17.38 1.64
CA LEU A 279 -31.74 16.76 2.89
C LEU A 279 -31.05 17.42 4.09
N ASN A 280 -31.82 17.63 5.16
CA ASN A 280 -31.31 18.24 6.37
C ASN A 280 -30.53 17.23 7.24
N PHE A 281 -29.21 17.14 7.06
CA PHE A 281 -28.35 16.23 7.85
C PHE A 281 -28.18 16.62 9.33
N ARG A 282 -28.75 17.75 9.79
CA ARG A 282 -28.91 18.00 11.24
C ARG A 282 -30.10 17.26 11.84
N ASN A 283 -30.99 16.72 11.01
CA ASN A 283 -32.07 15.84 11.44
C ASN A 283 -31.54 14.41 11.64
N ARG A 284 -31.67 13.89 12.85
CA ARG A 284 -31.19 12.54 13.21
C ARG A 284 -31.88 11.43 12.41
N GLU A 285 -33.15 11.62 12.04
CA GLU A 285 -33.87 10.64 11.21
C GLU A 285 -33.26 10.57 9.81
N VAL A 286 -32.89 11.70 9.21
CA VAL A 286 -32.19 11.74 7.90
C VAL A 286 -30.83 11.05 7.97
N VAL A 287 -30.05 11.29 9.04
CA VAL A 287 -28.78 10.58 9.27
C VAL A 287 -29.00 9.07 9.39
N GLN A 288 -30.06 8.65 10.08
CA GLN A 288 -30.41 7.25 10.22
C GLN A 288 -30.85 6.62 8.89
N GLU A 289 -31.63 7.33 8.08
CA GLU A 289 -32.04 6.88 6.75
C GLU A 289 -30.84 6.63 5.85
N PHE A 290 -29.86 7.53 5.83
CA PHE A 290 -28.66 7.32 5.03
C PHE A 290 -27.77 6.21 5.60
N THR A 291 -27.71 6.07 6.92
CA THR A 291 -27.05 4.93 7.57
C THR A 291 -27.69 3.59 7.14
N ASN A 292 -29.02 3.56 6.98
CA ASN A 292 -29.72 2.40 6.44
C ASN A 292 -29.35 2.13 4.97
N VAL A 293 -29.17 3.17 4.15
CA VAL A 293 -28.66 3.03 2.77
C VAL A 293 -27.29 2.37 2.76
N ILE A 294 -26.35 2.87 3.57
CA ILE A 294 -25.00 2.26 3.70
C ILE A 294 -25.13 0.78 4.06
N ASN A 295 -25.91 0.45 5.10
CA ASN A 295 -26.11 -0.93 5.54
C ASN A 295 -26.68 -1.82 4.45
N LYS A 296 -27.66 -1.35 3.65
CA LYS A 296 -28.20 -2.11 2.51
C LYS A 296 -27.11 -2.52 1.53
N PHE A 297 -26.23 -1.60 1.12
CA PHE A 297 -25.12 -1.94 0.22
C PHE A 297 -24.08 -2.85 0.87
N LEU A 298 -23.81 -2.69 2.18
CA LEU A 298 -22.94 -3.60 2.91
C LEU A 298 -23.49 -5.04 2.92
N THR A 299 -24.82 -5.22 3.01
CA THR A 299 -25.43 -6.57 2.89
C THR A 299 -25.23 -7.21 1.51
N LEU A 300 -24.94 -6.41 0.48
CA LEU A 300 -24.62 -6.88 -0.88
C LEU A 300 -23.14 -7.22 -1.08
N ASN A 301 -22.37 -7.39 0.01
CA ASN A 301 -20.94 -7.73 -0.02
C ASN A 301 -20.07 -6.65 -0.70
N VAL A 302 -20.47 -5.38 -0.60
CA VAL A 302 -19.64 -4.25 -0.97
C VAL A 302 -18.51 -4.08 0.07
N SER A 303 -17.29 -3.80 -0.40
CA SER A 303 -16.08 -3.70 0.44
C SER A 303 -15.78 -2.28 0.95
N GLY A 304 -16.49 -1.25 0.49
CA GLY A 304 -16.26 0.15 0.89
C GLY A 304 -17.29 1.11 0.32
N ILE A 305 -17.28 2.36 0.79
CA ILE A 305 -18.22 3.40 0.36
C ILE A 305 -17.44 4.63 -0.13
N SER A 306 -17.88 5.19 -1.25
CA SER A 306 -17.47 6.52 -1.71
C SER A 306 -18.63 7.50 -1.62
N LEU A 307 -18.36 8.71 -1.18
CA LEU A 307 -19.38 9.76 -1.04
C LEU A 307 -19.15 10.86 -2.06
N LEU A 308 -20.16 11.08 -2.90
CA LEU A 308 -20.21 12.19 -3.83
C LEU A 308 -20.74 13.44 -3.13
N ASN A 309 -20.07 14.58 -3.31
CA ASN A 309 -20.43 15.90 -2.78
C ASN A 309 -20.54 15.92 -1.24
N ALA A 310 -19.62 15.23 -0.55
CA ALA A 310 -19.59 15.17 0.92
C ALA A 310 -19.36 16.55 1.57
N GLU A 311 -18.63 17.44 0.88
CA GLU A 311 -18.40 18.82 1.28
C GLU A 311 -19.69 19.64 1.41
N PHE A 312 -20.78 19.21 0.75
CA PHE A 312 -22.10 19.86 0.78
C PHE A 312 -23.08 19.23 1.77
N LEU A 313 -22.65 18.35 2.68
CA LEU A 313 -23.56 17.66 3.61
C LEU A 313 -24.28 18.62 4.58
N PHE A 314 -23.57 19.65 5.02
CA PHE A 314 -24.08 20.64 5.96
C PHE A 314 -24.04 22.04 5.35
N ILE A 315 -24.91 22.92 5.86
CA ILE A 315 -24.95 24.34 5.53
C ILE A 315 -24.98 25.15 6.83
N ASP A 316 -24.72 26.45 6.78
CA ASP A 316 -24.75 27.33 7.94
C ASP A 316 -26.12 27.31 8.65
N SER A 317 -26.12 27.20 9.97
CA SER A 317 -27.34 27.13 10.78
C SER A 317 -28.05 28.48 10.90
N ASN A 318 -27.32 29.57 10.72
CA ASN A 318 -27.84 30.93 10.80
C ASN A 318 -28.30 31.46 9.43
N PHE A 319 -28.03 30.71 8.35
CA PHE A 319 -28.38 31.05 6.98
C PHE A 319 -27.77 32.39 6.54
N GLU A 320 -26.58 32.70 7.06
CA GLU A 320 -25.87 33.93 6.73
C GLU A 320 -25.49 33.98 5.24
N ASN A 321 -25.35 35.21 4.72
CA ASN A 321 -24.82 35.42 3.38
C ASN A 321 -23.38 34.92 3.28
N GLU A 322 -23.02 34.40 2.12
CA GLU A 322 -21.65 34.10 1.77
C GLU A 322 -20.86 35.39 1.57
N ASP A 323 -19.61 35.36 2.02
CA ASP A 323 -18.63 36.40 1.75
C ASP A 323 -18.14 36.33 0.30
N THR A 324 -17.84 37.48 -0.26
CA THR A 324 -17.28 37.61 -1.61
C THR A 324 -15.78 37.34 -1.59
N ILE A 325 -15.26 36.81 -2.69
CA ILE A 325 -13.82 36.73 -2.90
C ILE A 325 -13.31 38.15 -3.25
N ASN A 326 -12.35 38.67 -2.47
CA ASN A 326 -11.73 40.00 -2.65
C ASN A 326 -10.75 39.99 -3.84
N LEU A 327 -11.21 39.68 -5.04
CA LEU A 327 -10.41 39.76 -6.25
C LEU A 327 -10.99 40.83 -7.16
N HIS A 328 -10.12 41.58 -7.86
CA HIS A 328 -10.48 42.42 -9.02
C HIS A 328 -10.91 41.52 -10.20
N THR A 329 -11.89 40.64 -9.97
CA THR A 329 -12.38 39.67 -10.94
C THR A 329 -13.47 40.27 -11.82
N THR A 330 -13.53 39.82 -13.07
CA THR A 330 -14.67 40.07 -13.98
C THR A 330 -15.92 39.25 -13.62
N VAL A 331 -15.87 38.52 -12.51
CA VAL A 331 -16.91 37.59 -12.06
C VAL A 331 -17.95 38.39 -11.26
N GLY A 332 -19.23 38.23 -11.60
CA GLY A 332 -20.35 38.93 -10.99
C GLY A 332 -21.08 38.12 -9.91
N HIS A 333 -21.92 38.79 -9.11
CA HIS A 333 -22.67 38.21 -7.99
C HIS A 333 -23.63 37.05 -8.35
N THR A 334 -23.92 36.82 -9.62
CA THR A 334 -24.72 35.65 -10.07
C THR A 334 -23.88 34.40 -10.28
N GLN A 335 -22.56 34.50 -10.21
CA GLN A 335 -21.64 33.42 -10.52
C GLN A 335 -21.10 32.77 -9.26
N TYR A 336 -21.00 31.45 -9.27
CA TYR A 336 -20.52 30.66 -8.14
C TYR A 336 -19.13 31.11 -7.66
N ALA A 337 -18.22 31.34 -8.61
CA ALA A 337 -16.84 31.74 -8.34
C ALA A 337 -16.71 33.17 -7.74
N PHE A 338 -17.80 33.90 -7.53
CA PHE A 338 -17.80 35.19 -6.84
C PHE A 338 -17.72 35.04 -5.31
N TYR A 339 -18.19 33.90 -4.78
CA TYR A 339 -18.33 33.66 -3.34
C TYR A 339 -17.29 32.67 -2.81
N LYS A 340 -17.00 32.76 -1.51
CA LYS A 340 -16.03 31.88 -0.82
C LYS A 340 -16.58 30.50 -0.42
N HIS A 341 -17.91 30.34 -0.37
CA HIS A 341 -18.62 29.09 0.00
C HIS A 341 -18.34 28.55 1.42
N THR A 342 -18.02 29.44 2.36
CA THR A 342 -17.75 29.07 3.76
C THR A 342 -18.98 28.66 4.57
N LYS A 343 -20.19 29.00 4.07
CA LYS A 343 -21.47 28.72 4.71
C LYS A 343 -22.17 27.52 4.07
N THR A 344 -21.68 27.00 2.95
CA THR A 344 -22.35 25.96 2.17
C THR A 344 -21.44 24.78 1.80
N GLU A 345 -20.13 24.90 2.00
CA GLU A 345 -19.16 23.83 1.80
C GLU A 345 -18.25 23.64 3.03
N ASN A 346 -17.78 22.41 3.24
CA ASN A 346 -16.72 22.06 4.19
C ASN A 346 -16.97 22.54 5.64
N LEU A 347 -18.23 22.46 6.07
CA LEU A 347 -18.58 22.76 7.46
C LEU A 347 -17.94 21.73 8.43
N PRO A 348 -17.60 22.14 9.67
CA PRO A 348 -16.87 21.31 10.63
C PRO A 348 -17.63 20.05 11.06
N GLU A 349 -18.96 20.03 10.97
CA GLU A 349 -19.78 18.86 11.31
C GLU A 349 -19.57 17.66 10.37
N VAL A 350 -19.02 17.89 9.16
CA VAL A 350 -18.75 16.83 8.17
C VAL A 350 -17.90 15.72 8.78
N GLY A 351 -16.81 16.07 9.45
CA GLY A 351 -15.85 15.09 9.98
C GLY A 351 -16.47 14.12 10.99
N GLU A 352 -17.31 14.61 11.91
CA GLU A 352 -17.98 13.78 12.92
C GLU A 352 -19.00 12.82 12.30
N LEU A 353 -19.78 13.28 11.31
CA LEU A 353 -20.72 12.41 10.59
C LEU A 353 -19.99 11.33 9.79
N LEU A 354 -18.91 11.70 9.09
CA LEU A 354 -18.09 10.74 8.34
C LEU A 354 -17.40 9.73 9.24
N LYS A 355 -16.94 10.14 10.44
CA LYS A 355 -16.39 9.24 11.45
C LYS A 355 -17.41 8.19 11.88
N GLN A 356 -18.67 8.59 12.09
CA GLN A 356 -19.76 7.66 12.40
C GLN A 356 -19.94 6.62 11.27
N TRP A 357 -20.05 7.07 10.01
CA TRP A 357 -20.22 6.17 8.88
C TRP A 357 -19.00 5.27 8.64
N ARG A 358 -17.78 5.76 8.84
CA ARG A 358 -16.55 4.95 8.78
C ARG A 358 -16.61 3.79 9.77
N SER A 359 -17.12 4.02 10.98
CA SER A 359 -17.30 2.97 11.97
C SER A 359 -18.32 1.91 11.52
N VAL A 360 -19.43 2.32 10.90
CA VAL A 360 -20.45 1.40 10.37
C VAL A 360 -19.85 0.49 9.28
N ILE A 361 -19.07 1.08 8.36
CA ILE A 361 -18.39 0.36 7.28
C ILE A 361 -17.39 -0.65 7.86
N ARG A 362 -16.52 -0.21 8.77
CA ARG A 362 -15.48 -1.07 9.37
C ARG A 362 -16.03 -2.18 10.25
N ASN A 363 -17.19 -1.99 10.88
CA ASN A 363 -17.85 -3.04 11.65
C ASN A 363 -18.42 -4.16 10.76
N SER A 364 -18.69 -3.87 9.48
CA SER A 364 -19.31 -4.81 8.53
C SER A 364 -18.33 -5.36 7.48
N THR A 365 -17.10 -4.84 7.43
CA THR A 365 -16.10 -5.15 6.39
C THR A 365 -14.72 -5.38 6.99
N GLU A 366 -13.86 -6.11 6.29
CA GLU A 366 -12.45 -6.30 6.67
C GLU A 366 -11.61 -5.03 6.38
N ASN A 367 -11.85 -3.94 7.15
CA ASN A 367 -11.22 -2.62 6.97
C ASN A 367 -11.52 -1.94 5.63
N GLY A 368 -12.80 -1.97 5.23
CA GLY A 368 -13.29 -1.26 4.06
C GLY A 368 -13.07 0.25 4.13
N PRO A 369 -12.69 0.90 3.01
CA PRO A 369 -12.43 2.33 3.00
C PRO A 369 -13.73 3.15 2.98
N LEU A 370 -13.72 4.29 3.67
CA LEU A 370 -14.62 5.42 3.41
C LEU A 370 -13.84 6.47 2.63
N MET A 371 -14.31 6.83 1.44
CA MET A 371 -13.69 7.85 0.59
C MET A 371 -14.69 8.92 0.16
N VAL A 372 -14.16 10.01 -0.38
CA VAL A 372 -14.93 11.09 -1.01
C VAL A 372 -14.52 11.19 -2.47
N SER A 373 -15.52 11.34 -3.33
CA SER A 373 -15.34 11.30 -4.79
C SER A 373 -14.91 12.65 -5.38
N ASN A 374 -15.00 13.72 -4.60
CA ASN A 374 -14.65 15.07 -5.00
C ASN A 374 -13.20 15.38 -4.61
N GLU A 375 -12.56 16.30 -5.35
CA GLU A 375 -11.22 16.77 -5.02
C GLU A 375 -11.21 17.39 -3.61
N VAL A 376 -10.33 16.87 -2.75
CA VAL A 376 -10.19 17.39 -1.38
C VAL A 376 -9.22 18.56 -1.39
N ASN A 377 -9.75 19.77 -1.53
CA ASN A 377 -8.98 21.02 -1.51
C ASN A 377 -8.62 21.50 -0.09
N SER A 378 -9.43 21.14 0.90
CA SER A 378 -9.18 21.40 2.33
C SER A 378 -9.51 20.14 3.12
N ILE A 379 -8.60 19.74 4.01
CA ILE A 379 -8.77 18.54 4.83
C ILE A 379 -9.36 18.81 6.21
N GLU A 380 -9.47 20.08 6.62
CA GLU A 380 -9.83 20.45 7.99
C GLU A 380 -11.24 19.96 8.38
N SER A 381 -12.20 20.05 7.46
CA SER A 381 -13.56 19.51 7.64
C SER A 381 -13.61 17.97 7.74
N TYR A 382 -12.54 17.30 7.34
CA TYR A 382 -12.40 15.84 7.36
C TYR A 382 -11.52 15.34 8.52
N LYS A 383 -11.05 16.23 9.41
CA LYS A 383 -10.29 15.86 10.60
C LYS A 383 -11.20 15.77 11.82
N VAL A 384 -10.96 14.76 12.65
CA VAL A 384 -11.51 14.65 14.00
C VAL A 384 -10.37 14.29 14.94
N ASN A 385 -10.12 15.13 15.95
CA ASN A 385 -8.95 15.01 16.85
C ASN A 385 -7.63 14.87 16.06
N ASP A 386 -7.42 15.78 15.10
CA ASP A 386 -6.26 15.80 14.17
C ASP A 386 -6.09 14.57 13.28
N SER A 387 -7.02 13.61 13.32
CA SER A 387 -6.96 12.38 12.53
C SER A 387 -7.92 12.47 11.35
N LEU A 388 -7.42 12.15 10.14
CA LEU A 388 -8.24 12.12 8.94
C LEU A 388 -9.26 10.96 9.00
N VAL A 389 -10.52 11.27 8.76
CA VAL A 389 -11.62 10.30 8.82
C VAL A 389 -11.87 9.58 7.49
N ILE A 390 -11.39 10.15 6.39
CA ILE A 390 -11.45 9.55 5.05
C ILE A 390 -10.15 8.77 4.77
N ASP A 391 -10.27 7.60 4.15
CA ASP A 391 -9.15 6.67 3.93
C ASP A 391 -8.37 6.97 2.64
N LEU A 392 -9.04 7.54 1.63
CA LEU A 392 -8.51 7.77 0.28
C LEU A 392 -9.03 9.12 -0.26
N PRO A 393 -8.44 10.26 0.17
CA PRO A 393 -8.77 11.57 -0.42
C PRO A 393 -8.34 11.62 -1.88
N LEU A 394 -9.26 12.02 -2.76
CA LEU A 394 -8.97 12.19 -4.18
C LEU A 394 -8.03 13.39 -4.39
N LYS A 395 -6.96 13.18 -5.17
CA LYS A 395 -6.00 14.20 -5.61
C LYS A 395 -5.79 14.08 -7.11
N SER A 396 -6.34 15.04 -7.84
CA SER A 396 -6.27 15.18 -9.30
C SER A 396 -5.45 16.39 -9.75
N ASN A 397 -5.37 17.43 -8.90
CA ASN A 397 -4.76 18.72 -9.23
C ASN A 397 -3.27 18.66 -9.60
N VAL A 398 -2.57 17.58 -9.26
CA VAL A 398 -1.15 17.38 -9.60
C VAL A 398 -0.97 16.99 -11.07
N PHE A 399 -1.84 16.10 -11.58
CA PHE A 399 -1.62 15.41 -12.85
C PHE A 399 -2.70 15.68 -13.91
N SER A 400 -3.73 16.44 -13.56
CA SER A 400 -4.90 16.68 -14.41
C SER A 400 -5.01 18.13 -14.94
N LYS A 401 -3.99 18.95 -14.69
CA LYS A 401 -3.94 20.33 -15.21
C LYS A 401 -3.65 20.34 -16.72
N PRO A 402 -4.18 21.34 -17.48
CA PRO A 402 -3.91 21.48 -18.92
C PRO A 402 -2.43 21.62 -19.26
N THR A 403 -1.66 22.20 -18.34
CA THR A 403 -0.21 22.34 -18.41
C THR A 403 0.42 21.61 -17.22
N PHE A 404 1.65 21.12 -17.41
CA PHE A 404 2.41 20.50 -16.32
C PHE A 404 3.63 21.35 -15.99
N ILE A 405 3.60 22.00 -14.84
CA ILE A 405 4.70 22.81 -14.30
C ILE A 405 5.32 22.02 -13.14
N VAL A 406 6.62 21.69 -13.25
CA VAL A 406 7.32 20.82 -12.30
C VAL A 406 7.34 21.39 -10.89
N SER A 407 7.63 22.69 -10.72
CA SER A 407 7.63 23.32 -9.40
C SER A 407 6.26 23.34 -8.75
N GLU A 408 5.20 23.60 -9.52
CA GLU A 408 3.83 23.55 -9.01
C GLU A 408 3.43 22.12 -8.61
N ALA A 409 3.75 21.12 -9.43
CA ALA A 409 3.51 19.72 -9.12
C ALA A 409 4.30 19.28 -7.87
N GLY A 410 5.59 19.62 -7.79
CA GLY A 410 6.44 19.34 -6.63
C GLY A 410 5.93 19.98 -5.35
N ASN A 411 5.51 21.26 -5.40
CA ASN A 411 4.92 21.97 -4.27
C ASN A 411 3.60 21.34 -3.82
N THR A 412 2.75 20.95 -4.77
CA THR A 412 1.45 20.32 -4.46
C THR A 412 1.63 18.95 -3.81
N LEU A 413 2.58 18.14 -4.30
CA LEU A 413 2.94 16.86 -3.70
C LEU A 413 3.54 17.06 -2.29
N ASN A 414 4.46 18.02 -2.14
CA ASN A 414 5.07 18.34 -0.85
C ASN A 414 4.02 18.80 0.17
N TYR A 415 3.07 19.63 -0.25
CA TYR A 415 1.94 20.06 0.57
C TYR A 415 1.09 18.86 1.01
N THR A 416 0.73 17.98 0.07
CA THR A 416 -0.08 16.79 0.33
C THR A 416 0.55 15.88 1.39
N PHE A 417 1.85 15.59 1.27
CA PHE A 417 2.53 14.64 2.15
C PHE A 417 3.02 15.23 3.47
N ASN A 418 3.52 16.48 3.46
CA ASN A 418 4.22 17.05 4.62
C ASN A 418 3.40 18.10 5.39
N ILE A 419 2.44 18.77 4.74
CA ILE A 419 1.61 19.79 5.39
C ILE A 419 0.25 19.20 5.75
N ASP A 420 -0.44 18.65 4.76
CA ASP A 420 -1.72 17.97 4.94
C ASP A 420 -1.57 16.63 5.69
N ASN A 421 -0.34 16.09 5.72
CA ASN A 421 -0.02 14.79 6.31
C ASN A 421 -0.94 13.66 5.79
N ILE A 422 -1.28 13.71 4.50
CA ILE A 422 -2.04 12.63 3.85
C ILE A 422 -1.07 11.50 3.51
N GLU A 423 -1.14 10.42 4.29
CA GLU A 423 -0.27 9.27 4.07
C GLU A 423 -0.59 8.51 2.77
N TRP A 424 -1.86 8.44 2.38
CA TRP A 424 -2.32 7.57 1.30
C TRP A 424 -3.46 8.17 0.46
N PRO A 425 -3.17 9.08 -0.48
CA PRO A 425 -4.18 9.66 -1.38
C PRO A 425 -4.62 8.70 -2.49
N LEU A 426 -5.73 9.02 -3.15
CA LEU A 426 -6.15 8.41 -4.41
C LEU A 426 -5.73 9.33 -5.58
N TRP A 427 -4.85 8.84 -6.45
CA TRP A 427 -4.32 9.62 -7.57
C TRP A 427 -5.19 9.48 -8.81
N GLU A 428 -5.82 10.57 -9.24
CA GLU A 428 -6.42 10.65 -10.57
C GLU A 428 -5.50 11.44 -11.48
N ALA A 429 -5.05 10.81 -12.56
CA ALA A 429 -4.11 11.43 -13.49
C ALA A 429 -4.69 11.50 -14.90
N LYS A 430 -4.85 12.72 -15.41
CA LYS A 430 -5.32 12.98 -16.76
C LYS A 430 -4.50 14.10 -17.42
N SER A 431 -3.40 13.75 -18.07
CA SER A 431 -2.60 14.72 -18.82
C SER A 431 -2.70 14.51 -20.32
N GLU A 432 -2.77 15.61 -21.06
CA GLU A 432 -2.53 15.63 -22.51
C GLU A 432 -1.04 15.89 -22.83
N VAL A 433 -0.28 16.38 -21.84
CA VAL A 433 1.10 16.84 -22.01
C VAL A 433 2.12 15.75 -21.68
N ILE A 434 1.83 14.91 -20.68
CA ILE A 434 2.69 13.80 -20.26
C ILE A 434 2.08 12.49 -20.77
N PRO A 435 2.88 11.63 -21.44
CA PRO A 435 2.43 10.30 -21.85
C PRO A 435 1.93 9.47 -20.67
N LYS A 436 0.87 8.69 -20.92
CA LYS A 436 0.15 7.95 -19.89
C LYS A 436 1.03 6.91 -19.18
N ASP A 437 1.91 6.24 -19.90
CA ASP A 437 2.83 5.26 -19.34
C ASP A 437 3.85 5.90 -18.37
N ALA A 438 4.31 7.11 -18.65
CA ALA A 438 5.12 7.88 -17.72
C ALA A 438 4.32 8.28 -16.47
N LEU A 439 3.07 8.74 -16.62
CA LEU A 439 2.20 9.05 -15.46
C LEU A 439 1.89 7.82 -14.60
N ASN A 440 1.71 6.65 -15.22
CA ASN A 440 1.51 5.40 -14.49
C ASN A 440 2.71 5.09 -13.61
N ILE A 441 3.94 5.27 -14.10
CA ILE A 441 5.15 5.09 -13.28
C ILE A 441 5.09 5.97 -12.03
N LEU A 442 4.69 7.24 -12.15
CA LEU A 442 4.61 8.15 -11.00
C LEU A 442 3.53 7.71 -10.03
N THR A 443 2.29 7.55 -10.50
CA THR A 443 1.12 7.28 -9.64
C THR A 443 1.20 5.91 -8.96
N TYR A 444 1.86 4.92 -9.57
CA TYR A 444 2.08 3.61 -8.95
C TYR A 444 3.19 3.61 -7.90
N LEU A 445 4.17 4.51 -7.99
CA LEU A 445 5.35 4.52 -7.12
C LEU A 445 5.32 5.63 -6.06
N LEU A 446 4.46 6.63 -6.23
CA LEU A 446 4.11 7.59 -5.17
C LEU A 446 3.34 6.90 -4.03
N PRO A 447 3.39 7.43 -2.79
CA PRO A 447 2.47 7.02 -1.74
C PRO A 447 1.02 7.25 -2.19
N GLY A 448 0.14 6.29 -1.97
CA GLY A 448 -1.25 6.35 -2.42
C GLY A 448 -1.66 5.21 -3.34
N ALA A 449 -2.91 5.25 -3.78
CA ALA A 449 -3.48 4.31 -4.74
C ALA A 449 -3.68 5.00 -6.11
N PRO A 450 -3.23 4.41 -7.22
CA PRO A 450 -3.52 4.95 -8.55
C PRO A 450 -4.96 4.64 -8.96
N LEU A 451 -5.68 5.65 -9.44
CA LEU A 451 -6.98 5.50 -10.10
C LEU A 451 -6.74 5.38 -11.61
N ILE A 452 -7.00 4.20 -12.16
CA ILE A 452 -6.78 3.87 -13.57
C ILE A 452 -8.08 3.75 -14.34
N ASN A 453 -8.00 3.84 -15.67
CA ASN A 453 -9.16 3.57 -16.51
C ASN A 453 -9.47 2.08 -16.56
N VAL A 454 -10.72 1.72 -16.80
CA VAL A 454 -11.18 0.32 -16.76
C VAL A 454 -10.57 -0.54 -17.87
N ASP A 455 -10.27 0.06 -19.02
CA ASP A 455 -9.68 -0.58 -20.20
C ASP A 455 -8.16 -0.77 -20.10
N GLU A 456 -7.55 -0.29 -19.02
CA GLU A 456 -6.11 -0.25 -18.88
C GLU A 456 -5.50 -1.59 -18.45
N LYS A 457 -4.43 -1.98 -19.15
CA LYS A 457 -3.61 -3.13 -18.78
C LYS A 457 -2.47 -2.72 -17.88
N ILE A 458 -2.37 -3.41 -16.75
CA ILE A 458 -1.40 -3.11 -15.71
C ILE A 458 -0.12 -3.87 -16.01
N ASP A 459 1.02 -3.19 -16.01
CA ASP A 459 2.31 -3.83 -16.21
C ASP A 459 2.72 -4.64 -14.96
N PRO A 460 2.92 -5.97 -15.07
CA PRO A 460 3.33 -6.81 -13.94
C PRO A 460 4.66 -6.41 -13.31
N LEU A 461 5.60 -5.84 -14.09
CA LEU A 461 6.89 -5.39 -13.57
C LEU A 461 6.72 -4.16 -12.68
N LEU A 462 5.83 -3.23 -13.05
CA LEU A 462 5.53 -2.07 -12.22
C LEU A 462 4.84 -2.46 -10.92
N LEU A 463 3.94 -3.45 -10.95
CA LEU A 463 3.34 -4.03 -9.73
C LEU A 463 4.40 -4.66 -8.82
N LYS A 464 5.34 -5.42 -9.39
CA LYS A 464 6.44 -6.01 -8.63
C LYS A 464 7.32 -4.96 -7.95
N ILE A 465 7.57 -3.83 -8.60
CA ILE A 465 8.30 -2.70 -8.00
C ILE A 465 7.47 -2.07 -6.88
N ARG A 466 6.15 -1.90 -7.11
CA ARG A 466 5.22 -1.36 -6.11
C ARG A 466 5.14 -2.21 -4.85
N ASP A 467 5.21 -3.53 -4.96
CA ASP A 467 5.19 -4.44 -3.82
C ASP A 467 6.46 -4.36 -2.95
N SER A 468 7.48 -3.63 -3.39
CA SER A 468 8.70 -3.46 -2.61
C SER A 468 8.43 -2.72 -1.28
N PRO A 469 9.17 -3.05 -0.19
CA PRO A 469 9.00 -2.38 1.10
C PRO A 469 9.16 -0.86 1.03
N SER A 470 10.07 -0.37 0.19
CA SER A 470 10.31 1.06 0.00
C SER A 470 9.10 1.79 -0.60
N ILE A 471 8.37 1.19 -1.54
CA ILE A 471 7.15 1.80 -2.10
C ILE A 471 5.95 1.63 -1.17
N MET A 472 5.81 0.49 -0.50
CA MET A 472 4.65 0.26 0.37
C MET A 472 4.75 0.97 1.73
N ARG A 473 5.96 1.22 2.24
CA ARG A 473 6.19 1.71 3.62
C ARG A 473 7.28 2.76 3.75
N GLY A 474 8.09 2.96 2.72
CA GLY A 474 9.18 3.91 2.78
C GLY A 474 8.69 5.36 2.79
N ILE A 475 9.51 6.21 3.40
CA ILE A 475 9.35 7.66 3.35
C ILE A 475 9.42 8.15 1.90
N CYS A 476 8.81 9.30 1.62
CA CYS A 476 8.81 9.91 0.30
C CYS A 476 9.40 11.31 0.36
N GLY A 477 10.38 11.61 -0.50
CA GLY A 477 10.88 12.96 -0.71
C GLY A 477 10.70 13.34 -2.18
N VAL A 478 10.14 14.52 -2.44
CA VAL A 478 9.85 15.05 -3.79
C VAL A 478 10.74 16.26 -4.07
N TYR A 479 11.27 16.34 -5.29
CA TYR A 479 12.27 17.32 -5.71
C TYR A 479 12.03 17.79 -7.14
N SER A 480 12.43 19.04 -7.37
CA SER A 480 12.58 19.61 -8.70
C SER A 480 14.06 19.67 -9.03
N LEU A 481 14.48 19.05 -10.14
CA LEU A 481 15.86 18.97 -10.58
C LEU A 481 16.07 19.76 -11.87
N VAL A 482 17.34 20.06 -12.17
CA VAL A 482 17.77 20.71 -13.43
C VAL A 482 16.98 21.99 -13.69
N ASN A 483 17.06 22.96 -12.77
CA ASN A 483 16.32 24.23 -12.83
C ASN A 483 14.80 24.03 -13.02
N GLU A 484 14.20 23.12 -12.25
CA GLU A 484 12.76 22.83 -12.29
C GLU A 484 12.25 22.27 -13.62
N THR A 485 13.09 21.57 -14.38
CA THR A 485 12.66 20.90 -15.63
C THR A 485 12.32 19.43 -15.43
N VAL A 486 12.87 18.79 -14.39
CA VAL A 486 12.63 17.36 -14.08
C VAL A 486 12.00 17.23 -12.71
N LEU A 487 10.85 16.56 -12.62
CA LEU A 487 10.24 16.17 -11.35
C LEU A 487 10.86 14.84 -10.91
N ALA A 488 11.35 14.75 -9.68
CA ALA A 488 11.88 13.52 -9.13
C ALA A 488 11.34 13.25 -7.73
N PHE A 489 11.29 11.98 -7.35
CA PHE A 489 11.05 11.59 -5.96
C PHE A 489 11.80 10.30 -5.63
N PHE A 490 12.06 10.11 -4.35
CA PHE A 490 12.58 8.84 -3.85
C PHE A 490 11.63 8.21 -2.84
N ARG A 491 11.74 6.89 -2.73
CA ARG A 491 11.07 6.05 -1.76
C ARG A 491 12.09 5.14 -1.10
N VAL A 492 12.17 5.14 0.22
CA VAL A 492 13.16 4.34 0.94
C VAL A 492 12.65 3.92 2.32
N THR A 493 12.92 2.68 2.70
CA THR A 493 12.74 2.18 4.06
C THR A 493 14.04 1.58 4.57
N PRO A 494 14.36 1.70 5.88
CA PRO A 494 15.55 1.08 6.44
C PRO A 494 15.63 -0.42 6.12
N GLY A 495 16.82 -0.86 5.68
CA GLY A 495 17.09 -2.28 5.39
C GLY A 495 16.59 -2.79 4.04
N SER A 496 16.03 -1.93 3.18
CA SER A 496 15.63 -2.28 1.80
C SER A 496 16.28 -1.35 0.77
N PRO A 497 16.43 -1.78 -0.49
CA PRO A 497 16.83 -0.89 -1.58
C PRO A 497 15.86 0.29 -1.73
N GLY A 498 16.38 1.48 -1.96
CA GLY A 498 15.60 2.66 -2.29
C GLY A 498 15.23 2.69 -3.76
N ILE A 499 14.10 3.33 -4.07
CA ILE A 499 13.65 3.60 -5.44
C ILE A 499 13.72 5.10 -5.67
N PHE A 500 14.23 5.51 -6.82
CA PHE A 500 14.29 6.89 -7.28
C PHE A 500 13.62 6.98 -8.64
N VAL A 501 12.66 7.89 -8.79
CA VAL A 501 11.90 8.08 -10.02
C VAL A 501 12.15 9.48 -10.52
N ALA A 502 12.44 9.63 -11.81
CA ALA A 502 12.60 10.92 -12.48
C ALA A 502 11.68 11.01 -13.69
N LEU A 503 10.99 12.15 -13.83
CA LEU A 503 10.08 12.48 -14.91
C LEU A 503 10.57 13.75 -15.61
N ASN A 504 10.80 13.66 -16.91
CA ASN A 504 11.03 14.81 -17.74
C ASN A 504 9.77 15.11 -18.57
N PRO A 505 8.93 16.08 -18.16
CA PRO A 505 7.79 16.53 -18.94
C PRO A 505 8.18 17.45 -20.11
N GLY A 506 9.45 17.85 -20.22
CA GLY A 506 9.97 18.71 -21.27
C GLY A 506 10.09 18.03 -22.64
N ASN A 507 10.55 18.82 -23.62
CA ASN A 507 10.77 18.39 -24.99
C ASN A 507 12.24 18.10 -25.32
N GLU A 508 13.15 18.38 -24.39
CA GLU A 508 14.59 18.18 -24.54
C GLU A 508 15.10 17.18 -23.50
N VAL A 509 16.17 16.45 -23.84
CA VAL A 509 16.83 15.52 -22.91
C VAL A 509 17.40 16.33 -21.75
N SER A 510 17.22 15.82 -20.53
CA SER A 510 17.79 16.42 -19.32
C SER A 510 18.68 15.42 -18.60
N THR A 511 19.88 15.83 -18.19
CA THR A 511 20.77 14.99 -17.40
C THR A 511 20.68 15.38 -15.94
N ILE A 512 20.24 14.45 -15.09
CA ILE A 512 20.12 14.67 -13.65
C ILE A 512 21.38 14.26 -12.90
N ASN A 513 21.68 15.03 -11.87
CA ASN A 513 22.64 14.69 -10.82
C ASN A 513 21.84 14.45 -9.54
N ILE A 514 21.85 13.23 -9.02
CA ILE A 514 21.06 12.87 -7.84
C ILE A 514 21.58 13.66 -6.62
N PRO A 515 20.70 14.39 -5.90
CA PRO A 515 21.10 15.26 -4.79
C PRO A 515 21.77 14.47 -3.66
N LYS A 516 22.92 14.97 -3.19
CA LYS A 516 23.74 14.33 -2.14
C LYS A 516 23.56 14.95 -0.76
N GLU A 517 22.77 16.01 -0.67
CA GLU A 517 22.47 16.71 0.58
C GLU A 517 21.40 15.98 1.40
N ILE A 518 20.71 15.01 0.78
CA ILE A 518 19.64 14.24 1.39
C ILE A 518 20.24 12.98 2.01
N PRO A 519 20.07 12.71 3.32
CA PRO A 519 20.79 11.64 4.00
C PRO A 519 20.61 10.24 3.35
N PRO A 520 19.40 9.82 2.93
CA PRO A 520 19.23 8.57 2.18
C PRO A 520 20.01 8.48 0.85
N LEU A 521 20.40 9.61 0.27
CA LEU A 521 21.01 9.74 -1.04
C LEU A 521 22.50 10.16 -0.99
N ALA A 522 23.02 10.53 0.19
CA ALA A 522 24.25 11.33 0.31
C ALA A 522 25.52 10.67 -0.26
N LYS A 523 25.63 9.34 -0.14
CA LYS A 523 26.82 8.58 -0.57
C LYS A 523 26.55 7.73 -1.83
N LEU A 524 25.59 8.13 -2.66
CA LEU A 524 25.27 7.46 -3.91
C LEU A 524 26.33 7.73 -4.98
N GLU A 525 26.85 6.64 -5.53
CA GLU A 525 27.79 6.63 -6.66
C GLU A 525 27.15 5.98 -7.89
N GLU A 526 26.43 4.87 -7.65
CA GLU A 526 25.79 4.07 -8.68
C GLU A 526 24.30 3.88 -8.40
N VAL A 527 23.54 3.78 -9.48
CA VAL A 527 22.11 3.44 -9.49
C VAL A 527 21.85 2.37 -10.53
N THR A 528 20.83 1.55 -10.34
CA THR A 528 20.47 0.47 -11.27
C THR A 528 19.17 0.81 -11.97
N VAL A 529 19.13 0.75 -13.30
CA VAL A 529 17.87 0.97 -14.05
C VAL A 529 16.94 -0.21 -13.81
N ARG A 530 15.70 0.03 -13.37
CA ARG A 530 14.70 -1.02 -13.13
C ARG A 530 13.53 -0.99 -14.09
N TYR A 531 13.16 0.20 -14.52
CA TYR A 531 12.01 0.41 -15.39
C TYR A 531 12.11 1.77 -16.05
N TYR A 532 11.47 1.93 -17.20
CA TYR A 532 11.39 3.19 -17.93
C TYR A 532 10.13 3.22 -18.78
N SER A 533 9.64 4.41 -19.09
CA SER A 533 8.50 4.62 -20.00
C SER A 533 8.89 4.28 -21.45
N LYS A 534 7.91 3.95 -22.29
CA LYS A 534 8.08 3.56 -23.70
C LYS A 534 8.81 4.61 -24.55
N ASN A 535 8.65 5.89 -24.23
CA ASN A 535 9.30 7.00 -24.96
C ASN A 535 10.76 7.23 -24.55
N TYR A 536 11.30 6.43 -23.63
CA TYR A 536 12.67 6.56 -23.19
C TYR A 536 13.63 6.04 -24.26
N ASN A 537 14.56 6.88 -24.72
CA ASN A 537 15.36 6.65 -25.93
C ASN A 537 16.89 6.70 -25.68
N GLU A 538 17.32 6.71 -24.42
CA GLU A 538 18.75 6.68 -24.08
C GLU A 538 19.26 5.25 -24.16
N THR A 539 19.97 4.92 -25.24
CA THR A 539 20.37 3.54 -25.59
C THR A 539 21.18 2.85 -24.49
N GLU A 540 22.09 3.57 -23.81
CA GLU A 540 22.89 3.05 -22.70
C GLU A 540 22.06 2.72 -21.44
N PHE A 541 20.84 3.24 -21.35
CA PHE A 541 19.93 3.10 -20.21
C PHE A 541 18.69 2.25 -20.55
N LEU A 542 18.67 1.59 -21.72
CA LEU A 542 17.62 0.63 -22.09
C LEU A 542 17.81 -0.74 -21.44
N ASP A 543 19.03 -1.06 -21.00
CA ASP A 543 19.29 -2.36 -20.38
C ASP A 543 18.87 -2.36 -18.90
N ILE A 544 17.73 -3.00 -18.62
CA ILE A 544 17.23 -3.19 -17.25
C ILE A 544 18.23 -4.02 -16.44
N GLY A 545 18.57 -3.54 -15.24
CA GLY A 545 19.53 -4.17 -14.34
C GLY A 545 20.96 -3.65 -14.48
N VAL A 546 21.23 -2.74 -15.42
CA VAL A 546 22.55 -2.13 -15.58
C VAL A 546 22.78 -1.01 -14.57
N LYS A 547 23.99 -0.98 -14.03
CA LYS A 547 24.49 0.05 -13.13
C LYS A 547 24.96 1.26 -13.89
N GLN A 548 24.57 2.43 -13.40
CA GLN A 548 24.82 3.73 -14.02
C GLN A 548 25.30 4.73 -12.97
N LYS A 549 26.07 5.74 -13.39
CA LYS A 549 26.58 6.76 -12.47
C LYS A 549 25.46 7.67 -12.00
N ALA A 550 25.31 7.82 -10.69
CA ALA A 550 24.28 8.65 -10.07
C ALA A 550 24.39 10.16 -10.42
N THR A 551 25.55 10.61 -10.91
CA THR A 551 25.82 12.02 -11.21
C THR A 551 25.42 12.46 -12.61
N ALA A 552 25.12 11.51 -13.51
CA ALA A 552 24.88 11.79 -14.92
C ALA A 552 23.86 10.82 -15.50
N VAL A 553 22.64 10.83 -14.96
CA VAL A 553 21.55 10.01 -15.49
C VAL A 553 20.76 10.83 -16.52
N PRO A 554 20.75 10.47 -17.81
CA PRO A 554 19.91 11.13 -18.79
C PRO A 554 18.43 10.76 -18.58
N VAL A 555 17.53 11.68 -18.88
CA VAL A 555 16.08 11.46 -18.84
C VAL A 555 15.51 12.01 -20.15
N SER A 556 15.07 11.11 -21.03
CA SER A 556 14.54 11.50 -22.35
C SER A 556 13.30 12.40 -22.24
N PRO A 557 12.99 13.20 -23.27
CA PRO A 557 11.77 14.00 -23.31
C PRO A 557 10.52 13.16 -23.09
N LYS A 558 9.52 13.72 -22.42
CA LYS A 558 8.20 13.08 -22.22
C LYS A 558 8.29 11.66 -21.68
N SER A 559 9.26 11.40 -20.81
CA SER A 559 9.59 10.06 -20.34
C SER A 559 9.86 10.06 -18.84
N ALA A 560 9.74 8.87 -18.23
CA ALA A 560 10.11 8.62 -16.85
C ALA A 560 11.06 7.41 -16.76
N VAL A 561 11.97 7.46 -15.79
CA VAL A 561 12.90 6.38 -15.47
C VAL A 561 12.81 6.04 -13.98
N VAL A 562 12.89 4.74 -13.67
CA VAL A 562 12.89 4.18 -12.33
C VAL A 562 14.25 3.56 -12.06
N LEU A 563 14.88 4.04 -11.00
CA LEU A 563 16.22 3.66 -10.58
C LEU A 563 16.13 3.02 -9.19
N GLU A 564 16.87 1.94 -8.97
CA GLU A 564 17.05 1.31 -7.66
C GLU A 564 18.46 1.61 -7.15
N TYR A 565 18.54 1.86 -5.85
CA TYR A 565 19.80 2.17 -5.19
C TYR A 565 19.87 1.53 -3.81
N VAL A 566 21.09 1.33 -3.30
CA VAL A 566 21.30 0.84 -1.94
C VAL A 566 21.66 2.03 -1.05
N PRO A 567 20.81 2.40 -0.08
CA PRO A 567 21.16 3.46 0.87
C PRO A 567 22.37 3.03 1.68
N LYS A 568 23.46 3.80 1.63
CA LYS A 568 24.59 3.59 2.53
C LYS A 568 24.20 4.17 3.89
N ARG A 569 24.17 3.35 4.94
CA ARG A 569 23.91 3.85 6.31
C ARG A 569 24.94 4.91 6.66
N GLU A 570 24.50 6.01 7.27
CA GLU A 570 25.42 6.80 8.10
C GLU A 570 25.75 5.96 9.34
N GLU A 571 27.03 5.94 9.69
CA GLU A 571 27.52 5.34 10.94
C GLU A 571 27.10 6.18 12.15
#